data_AF-A0A8R1DGG6-F1
#
_entry.id   AF-A0A8R1DGG6-F1
#
_cell.length_a   1.000
_cell.length_b   1.000
_cell.length_c   1.000
_cell.angle_alpha   90.00
_cell.angle_beta   90.00
_cell.angle_gamma   90.00
#
_symmetry.space_group_name_H-M   'P 1'
#
loop_
_entity.id
_entity.type
_entity.pdbx_description
1 polymer ?
#
loop_
_entity_poly.entity_id
_entity_poly.type
_entity_poly.pdbx_seq_one_letter_code
_entity_poly.pdbx_strand_id
1 'polypeptide(L)'
;MRRRRRFLALLFICFAFLTPLAFFYFTIANETNHDDYNSESRFRTFEATETVEMPKFTKLLESECAKFPENVTTLWPDCLEKMKWIRTGWKTHKCYSENRVDGSECSFRYYLSQVETYCPPIENLNKQWVFAKMSPSIRRLLPILEIVPPYMKTRITRLWQKWKNGAHEVFEKYEKAISERRKLNVLVFIGFLANEQKLKMAKTSDHGGPLGELLQWSDLLASLSIIGHHLEVSTDKTHMRSIVWKYGQKSPCQYVNGVRQHLDIIFTDIMGLNILRQQHRQFLNTNRCRIRLLDSFGTHAEFGNKAYFLQNKKELSGKLSQRNPWGGHGLDLRQHWTFYPHSDDNTFLGFVVDAEDNRKNYVRKQPTALVYGKEQYMWKDAEVPIRVLKKLVKVHATVADMSSSPENKSSIFENVQNHGFLNSDQISQLLDSTTIFFGLGFPLEGPAPLEAIAHGAVFINAKFREPKSRRNYRFLAEKPTLREVSA
;
A
#
# COMPACT_ATOMS: atom_id res chain seq x y z
N MET A 1 -35.66 46.18 -29.25
CA MET A 1 -34.89 45.83 -28.03
C MET A 1 -34.65 44.33 -27.78
N ARG A 2 -35.44 43.38 -28.30
CA ARG A 2 -35.23 41.92 -28.07
C ARG A 2 -34.06 41.26 -28.82
N ARG A 3 -33.64 41.77 -29.98
CA ARG A 3 -32.50 41.21 -30.75
C ARG A 3 -31.12 41.54 -30.15
N ARG A 4 -30.93 42.74 -29.58
CA ARG A 4 -29.67 43.14 -28.92
C ARG A 4 -29.37 42.31 -27.65
N ARG A 5 -30.40 41.93 -26.88
CA ARG A 5 -30.21 41.12 -25.66
C ARG A 5 -29.80 39.66 -25.94
N ARG A 6 -30.22 39.07 -27.07
CA ARG A 6 -29.78 37.71 -27.45
C ARG A 6 -28.33 37.67 -27.93
N PHE A 7 -27.87 38.72 -28.60
CA PHE A 7 -26.46 38.83 -29.06
C PHE A 7 -25.49 39.01 -27.89
N LEU A 8 -25.85 39.83 -26.89
CA LEU A 8 -25.07 40.02 -25.66
C LEU A 8 -25.01 38.75 -24.79
N ALA A 9 -26.09 37.95 -24.74
CA ALA A 9 -26.10 36.69 -24.01
C ALA A 9 -25.23 35.61 -24.67
N LEU A 10 -25.22 35.51 -26.01
CA LEU A 10 -24.34 34.61 -26.75
C LEU A 10 -22.86 34.99 -26.62
N LEU A 11 -22.55 36.30 -26.61
CA LEU A 11 -21.20 36.80 -26.34
C LEU A 11 -20.72 36.45 -24.92
N PHE A 12 -21.59 36.57 -23.91
CA PHE A 12 -21.26 36.20 -22.54
C PHE A 12 -21.00 34.69 -22.38
N ILE A 13 -21.77 33.84 -23.07
CA ILE A 13 -21.56 32.39 -23.07
C ILE A 13 -20.24 32.03 -23.79
N CYS A 14 -19.94 32.65 -24.93
CA CYS A 14 -18.65 32.43 -25.61
C CYS A 14 -17.45 32.86 -24.74
N PHE A 15 -17.52 34.00 -24.06
CA PHE A 15 -16.44 34.46 -23.17
C PHE A 15 -16.29 33.59 -21.90
N ALA A 16 -17.39 33.06 -21.36
CA ALA A 16 -17.36 32.19 -20.18
C ALA A 16 -16.76 30.80 -20.45
N PHE A 17 -16.80 30.31 -21.70
CA PHE A 17 -16.22 29.01 -22.08
C PHE A 17 -14.84 29.12 -22.73
N LEU A 18 -14.55 30.18 -23.48
CA LEU A 18 -13.25 30.35 -24.17
C LEU A 18 -12.12 30.76 -23.23
N THR A 19 -12.41 31.49 -22.15
CA THR A 19 -11.39 31.96 -21.19
C THR A 19 -10.79 30.84 -20.33
N PRO A 20 -11.55 29.89 -19.74
CA PRO A 20 -10.94 28.76 -19.02
C PRO A 20 -10.23 27.77 -19.96
N LEU A 21 -10.69 27.60 -21.20
CA LEU A 21 -10.01 26.78 -22.21
C LEU A 21 -8.68 27.39 -22.65
N ALA A 22 -8.63 28.71 -22.84
CA ALA A 22 -7.39 29.44 -23.14
C ALA A 22 -6.42 29.42 -21.95
N PHE A 23 -6.92 29.52 -20.71
CA PHE A 23 -6.09 29.39 -19.52
C PHE A 23 -5.52 27.96 -19.37
N PHE A 24 -6.32 26.93 -19.68
CA PHE A 24 -5.89 25.52 -19.68
C PHE A 24 -4.83 25.25 -20.74
N TYR A 25 -5.00 25.79 -21.95
CA TYR A 25 -3.97 25.70 -23.01
C TYR A 25 -2.71 26.51 -22.67
N PHE A 26 -2.86 27.67 -22.03
CA PHE A 26 -1.72 28.48 -21.60
C PHE A 26 -0.93 27.80 -20.47
N THR A 27 -1.59 27.14 -19.52
CA THR A 27 -0.91 26.33 -18.49
C THR A 27 -0.18 25.12 -19.08
N ILE A 28 -0.78 24.42 -20.05
CA ILE A 28 -0.13 23.29 -20.74
C ILE A 28 1.08 23.78 -21.56
N ALA A 29 0.95 24.92 -22.26
CA ALA A 29 2.04 25.48 -23.06
C ALA A 29 3.19 26.05 -22.22
N ASN A 30 2.93 26.44 -20.96
CA ASN A 30 3.97 26.96 -20.07
C ASN A 30 4.69 25.85 -19.27
N GLU A 31 4.03 24.70 -19.01
CA GLU A 31 4.72 23.51 -18.51
C GLU A 31 5.76 22.98 -19.53
N THR A 32 5.47 23.07 -20.83
CA THR A 32 6.41 22.61 -21.88
C THR A 32 7.66 23.49 -22.08
N ASN A 33 7.73 24.68 -21.48
CA ASN A 33 8.80 25.65 -21.74
C ASN A 33 9.85 25.77 -20.62
N HIS A 34 9.72 25.01 -19.52
CA HIS A 34 10.71 25.01 -18.43
C HIS A 34 11.31 23.64 -18.10
N ASP A 35 11.06 22.63 -18.93
CA ASP A 35 11.71 21.32 -18.80
C ASP A 35 13.10 21.34 -19.45
N ASP A 36 14.10 21.03 -18.62
CA ASP A 36 15.50 20.87 -18.97
C ASP A 36 15.65 19.72 -20.00
N TYR A 37 15.75 20.12 -21.27
CA TYR A 37 15.60 19.31 -22.49
C TYR A 37 16.60 18.15 -22.66
N ASN A 38 17.49 17.91 -21.70
CA ASN A 38 18.52 16.88 -21.77
C ASN A 38 18.18 15.56 -21.05
N SER A 39 17.12 15.49 -20.23
CA SER A 39 16.77 14.24 -19.51
C SER A 39 15.62 13.44 -20.13
N GLU A 40 14.73 14.07 -20.91
CA GLU A 40 13.55 13.40 -21.48
C GLU A 40 13.84 12.50 -22.68
N SER A 41 14.95 12.69 -23.40
CA SER A 41 15.28 11.88 -24.58
C SER A 41 15.62 10.41 -24.26
N ARG A 42 15.85 10.07 -22.99
CA ARG A 42 16.08 8.69 -22.53
C ARG A 42 14.79 7.99 -22.07
N PHE A 43 13.68 8.73 -21.93
CA PHE A 43 12.37 8.17 -21.56
C PHE A 43 11.52 7.92 -22.81
N ARG A 44 11.72 6.76 -23.48
CA ARG A 44 10.72 6.27 -24.43
C ARG A 44 9.43 5.93 -23.70
N THR A 45 8.50 6.88 -23.69
CA THR A 45 7.11 6.70 -23.32
C THR A 45 6.44 5.73 -24.29
N PHE A 46 6.40 4.44 -23.93
CA PHE A 46 5.43 3.52 -24.49
C PHE A 46 4.12 3.68 -23.72
N GLU A 47 3.34 4.72 -24.03
CA GLU A 47 1.89 4.68 -23.80
C GLU A 47 1.31 3.66 -24.80
N ALA A 48 1.38 2.39 -24.45
CA ALA A 48 0.60 1.37 -25.13
C ALA A 48 -0.84 1.47 -24.61
N THR A 49 -1.74 1.95 -25.44
CA THR A 49 -3.15 1.54 -25.40
C THR A 49 -3.16 0.01 -25.47
N GLU A 50 -3.39 -0.65 -24.32
CA GLU A 50 -3.41 -2.12 -24.22
C GLU A 50 -4.66 -2.65 -24.92
N THR A 51 -4.60 -2.87 -26.23
CA THR A 51 -5.41 -3.90 -26.87
C THR A 51 -4.78 -5.26 -26.56
N VAL A 52 -5.51 -6.10 -25.83
CA VAL A 52 -5.09 -7.49 -25.57
C VAL A 52 -5.22 -8.26 -26.89
N GLU A 53 -4.15 -8.30 -27.68
CA GLU A 53 -4.07 -9.26 -28.78
C GLU A 53 -3.91 -10.67 -28.19
N MET A 54 -4.97 -11.47 -28.25
CA MET A 54 -4.87 -12.89 -27.91
C MET A 54 -4.06 -13.64 -28.99
N PRO A 55 -3.04 -14.44 -28.60
CA PRO A 55 -2.04 -15.02 -29.50
C PRO A 55 -2.60 -15.79 -30.69
N LYS A 56 -1.91 -15.79 -31.84
CA LYS A 56 -2.22 -16.67 -32.98
C LYS A 56 -1.91 -18.13 -32.62
N PHE A 57 -2.89 -19.01 -32.81
CA PHE A 57 -2.76 -20.46 -32.63
C PHE A 57 -2.05 -21.03 -33.85
N THR A 58 -0.77 -21.39 -33.72
CA THR A 58 -0.11 -22.28 -34.67
C THR A 58 -0.66 -23.68 -34.40
N LYS A 59 -1.33 -24.31 -35.38
CA LYS A 59 -1.83 -25.68 -35.26
C LYS A 59 -0.65 -26.62 -34.94
N LEU A 60 -0.55 -27.04 -33.68
CA LEU A 60 0.30 -28.15 -33.26
C LEU A 60 -0.23 -29.45 -33.87
N LEU A 61 0.66 -30.41 -34.14
CA LEU A 61 0.28 -31.74 -34.58
C LEU A 61 -0.38 -32.50 -33.41
N GLU A 62 -1.51 -33.18 -33.64
CA GLU A 62 -2.24 -33.94 -32.59
C GLU A 62 -1.36 -34.93 -31.83
N SER A 63 -0.38 -35.53 -32.52
CA SER A 63 0.59 -36.47 -31.94
C SER A 63 1.52 -35.85 -30.88
N GLU A 64 1.78 -34.54 -30.93
CA GLU A 64 2.61 -33.82 -29.96
C GLU A 64 1.80 -33.52 -28.70
N CYS A 65 0.51 -33.21 -28.86
CA CYS A 65 -0.41 -32.93 -27.76
C CYS A 65 -0.82 -34.17 -26.97
N ALA A 66 -0.67 -35.38 -27.51
CA ALA A 66 -0.94 -36.61 -26.79
C ALA A 66 0.20 -37.04 -25.83
N LYS A 67 1.41 -36.49 -25.97
CA LYS A 67 2.61 -36.90 -25.21
C LYS A 67 2.81 -36.12 -23.92
N PHE A 68 2.56 -36.74 -22.76
CA PHE A 68 2.89 -36.17 -21.46
C PHE A 68 4.27 -36.64 -20.98
N PRO A 69 5.02 -35.81 -20.22
CA PRO A 69 6.25 -36.25 -19.57
C PRO A 69 5.95 -37.32 -18.51
N GLU A 70 6.90 -38.23 -18.27
CA GLU A 70 6.71 -39.36 -17.35
C GLU A 70 6.34 -38.93 -15.92
N ASN A 71 6.79 -37.74 -15.50
CA ASN A 71 6.54 -37.16 -14.19
C ASN A 71 5.22 -36.36 -14.09
N VAL A 72 4.35 -36.38 -15.11
CA VAL A 72 3.11 -35.59 -15.14
C VAL A 72 2.23 -35.82 -13.91
N THR A 73 2.12 -37.06 -13.44
CA THR A 73 1.28 -37.42 -12.28
C THR A 73 1.85 -36.92 -10.95
N THR A 74 3.14 -36.61 -10.89
CA THR A 74 3.80 -36.13 -9.67
C THR A 74 3.84 -34.60 -9.63
N LEU A 75 4.19 -33.95 -10.74
CA LEU A 75 4.34 -32.49 -10.81
C LEU A 75 3.04 -31.76 -11.20
N TRP A 76 2.11 -32.45 -11.87
CA TRP A 76 0.80 -31.93 -12.28
C TRP A 76 -0.31 -32.95 -11.98
N PRO A 77 -0.57 -33.23 -10.69
CA PRO A 77 -1.43 -34.33 -10.27
C PRO A 77 -2.86 -34.24 -10.86
N ASP A 78 -3.38 -33.03 -11.05
CA ASP A 78 -4.73 -32.79 -11.55
C ASP A 78 -4.83 -32.81 -13.09
N CYS A 79 -3.72 -32.89 -13.82
CA CYS A 79 -3.71 -32.71 -15.28
C CYS A 79 -4.59 -33.75 -15.99
N LEU A 80 -4.39 -35.03 -15.69
CA LEU A 80 -5.08 -36.13 -16.39
C LEU A 80 -6.58 -36.15 -16.09
N GLU A 81 -6.96 -35.87 -14.85
CA GLU A 81 -8.37 -35.76 -14.46
C GLU A 81 -9.04 -34.60 -15.19
N LYS A 82 -8.37 -33.45 -15.27
CA LYS A 82 -8.89 -32.28 -15.99
C LYS A 82 -8.94 -32.46 -17.49
N MET A 83 -7.97 -33.15 -18.09
CA MET A 83 -8.04 -33.57 -19.49
C MET A 83 -9.27 -34.45 -19.73
N LYS A 84 -9.58 -35.36 -18.81
CA LYS A 84 -10.78 -36.21 -18.90
C LYS A 84 -12.05 -35.40 -18.76
N TRP A 85 -12.08 -34.45 -17.82
CA TRP A 85 -13.23 -33.58 -17.57
C TRP A 85 -13.52 -32.65 -18.75
N ILE A 86 -12.51 -31.98 -19.31
CA ILE A 86 -12.70 -30.95 -20.33
C ILE A 86 -13.23 -31.53 -21.64
N ARG A 87 -12.91 -32.79 -21.98
CA ARG A 87 -13.46 -33.52 -23.14
C ARG A 87 -14.99 -33.47 -23.22
N THR A 88 -15.64 -33.59 -22.06
CA THR A 88 -17.11 -33.55 -21.96
C THR A 88 -17.63 -32.20 -21.45
N GLY A 89 -16.80 -31.44 -20.73
CA GLY A 89 -17.20 -30.22 -20.03
C GLY A 89 -17.02 -28.91 -20.81
N TRP A 90 -16.22 -28.88 -21.89
CA TRP A 90 -15.85 -27.62 -22.55
C TRP A 90 -17.01 -26.85 -23.20
N LYS A 91 -18.11 -27.53 -23.55
CA LYS A 91 -19.30 -26.86 -24.12
C LYS A 91 -20.22 -26.22 -23.07
N THR A 92 -19.96 -26.45 -21.78
CA THR A 92 -20.82 -25.95 -20.71
C THR A 92 -20.83 -24.42 -20.60
N HIS A 93 -19.74 -23.76 -21.00
CA HIS A 93 -19.58 -22.32 -20.89
C HIS A 93 -18.91 -21.74 -22.14
N LYS A 94 -19.43 -20.62 -22.64
CA LYS A 94 -18.89 -19.93 -23.83
C LYS A 94 -17.42 -19.51 -23.68
N CYS A 95 -16.96 -19.30 -22.45
CA CYS A 95 -15.59 -18.90 -22.17
C CYS A 95 -14.55 -19.91 -22.68
N TYR A 96 -14.86 -21.20 -22.77
CA TYR A 96 -13.93 -22.20 -23.32
C TYR A 96 -13.66 -21.95 -24.81
N SER A 97 -14.71 -21.71 -25.61
CA SER A 97 -14.56 -21.38 -27.02
C SER A 97 -13.90 -19.99 -27.22
N GLU A 98 -14.16 -19.04 -26.32
CA GLU A 98 -13.45 -17.74 -26.32
C GLU A 98 -11.94 -17.89 -26.06
N ASN A 99 -11.55 -18.90 -25.26
CA ASN A 99 -10.17 -19.31 -25.07
C ASN A 99 -9.68 -20.33 -26.12
N ARG A 100 -10.37 -20.41 -27.27
CA ARG A 100 -10.02 -21.25 -28.43
C ARG A 100 -10.01 -22.74 -28.16
N VAL A 101 -10.80 -23.22 -27.19
CA VAL A 101 -11.11 -24.64 -27.07
C VAL A 101 -12.10 -25.01 -28.17
N ASP A 102 -11.68 -25.90 -29.07
CA ASP A 102 -12.44 -26.30 -30.28
C ASP A 102 -12.96 -27.74 -30.21
N GLY A 103 -12.61 -28.48 -29.16
CA GLY A 103 -12.97 -29.89 -28.98
C GLY A 103 -11.86 -30.89 -29.32
N SER A 104 -10.73 -30.44 -29.86
CA SER A 104 -9.55 -31.29 -30.10
C SER A 104 -8.73 -31.53 -28.82
N GLU A 105 -8.01 -32.66 -28.75
CA GLU A 105 -7.09 -32.96 -27.64
C GLU A 105 -5.99 -31.90 -27.49
N CYS A 106 -5.53 -31.33 -28.60
CA CYS A 106 -4.56 -30.24 -28.60
C CYS A 106 -5.12 -28.98 -27.94
N SER A 107 -6.35 -28.56 -28.27
CA SER A 107 -6.92 -27.35 -27.68
C SER A 107 -7.20 -27.52 -26.18
N PHE A 108 -7.59 -28.72 -25.74
CA PHE A 108 -7.72 -29.07 -24.32
C PHE A 108 -6.38 -28.97 -23.58
N ARG A 109 -5.33 -29.63 -24.09
CA ARG A 109 -4.01 -29.60 -23.45
C ARG A 109 -3.42 -28.20 -23.46
N TYR A 110 -3.56 -27.47 -24.56
CA TYR A 110 -3.12 -26.07 -24.64
C TYR A 110 -3.80 -25.23 -23.57
N TYR A 111 -5.13 -25.31 -23.46
CA TYR A 111 -5.90 -24.58 -22.47
C TYR A 111 -5.47 -24.93 -21.03
N LEU A 112 -5.37 -26.22 -20.70
CA LEU A 112 -5.00 -26.67 -19.36
C LEU A 112 -3.54 -26.39 -19.01
N SER A 113 -2.64 -26.24 -19.99
CA SER A 113 -1.23 -25.93 -19.74
C SER A 113 -0.93 -24.43 -19.72
N GLN A 114 -1.49 -23.66 -20.66
CA GLN A 114 -1.16 -22.25 -20.88
C GLN A 114 -2.13 -21.31 -20.17
N VAL A 115 -3.41 -21.68 -20.07
CA VAL A 115 -4.45 -20.85 -19.47
C VAL A 115 -4.63 -21.23 -18.00
N GLU A 116 -4.87 -22.51 -17.70
CA GLU A 116 -5.18 -22.94 -16.34
C GLU A 116 -4.00 -23.46 -15.52
N THR A 117 -2.88 -23.79 -16.16
CA THR A 117 -1.65 -24.33 -15.56
C THR A 117 -1.78 -25.67 -14.81
N TYR A 118 -2.88 -26.39 -15.02
CA TYR A 118 -3.05 -27.74 -14.49
C TYR A 118 -2.21 -28.79 -15.21
N CYS A 119 -1.73 -28.51 -16.42
CA CYS A 119 -0.92 -29.44 -17.20
C CYS A 119 0.49 -28.87 -17.52
N PRO A 120 1.46 -29.75 -17.84
CA PRO A 120 2.79 -29.34 -18.26
C PRO A 120 2.76 -28.44 -19.50
N PRO A 121 3.63 -27.42 -19.59
CA PRO A 121 3.77 -26.61 -20.80
C PRO A 121 4.16 -27.48 -22.01
N ILE A 122 3.70 -27.10 -23.20
CA ILE A 122 4.10 -27.74 -24.46
C ILE A 122 5.42 -27.08 -24.91
N GLU A 123 6.48 -27.87 -25.10
CA GLU A 123 7.89 -27.42 -25.23
C GLU A 123 8.16 -26.43 -26.39
N ASN A 124 7.24 -26.26 -27.34
CA ASN A 124 7.36 -25.33 -28.48
C ASN A 124 6.48 -24.08 -28.39
N LEU A 125 5.83 -23.85 -27.25
CA LEU A 125 5.02 -22.66 -27.04
C LEU A 125 5.63 -21.82 -25.93
N ASN A 126 6.30 -20.72 -26.32
CA ASN A 126 6.66 -19.67 -25.38
C ASN A 126 5.42 -19.27 -24.60
N LYS A 127 5.43 -19.48 -23.27
CA LYS A 127 4.39 -18.95 -22.38
C LYS A 127 4.33 -17.44 -22.61
N GLN A 128 3.34 -16.98 -23.37
CA GLN A 128 3.09 -15.55 -23.57
C GLN A 128 2.38 -15.02 -22.33
N TRP A 129 3.14 -14.88 -21.23
CA TRP A 129 2.69 -14.14 -20.08
C TRP A 129 2.53 -12.68 -20.46
N VAL A 130 1.45 -12.05 -19.99
CA VAL A 130 1.41 -10.59 -19.94
C VAL A 130 2.44 -10.16 -18.89
N PHE A 131 3.56 -9.63 -19.36
CA PHE A 131 4.62 -9.15 -18.49
C PHE A 131 4.23 -7.80 -17.86
N ALA A 132 4.62 -7.62 -16.61
CA ALA A 132 4.44 -6.37 -15.89
C ALA A 132 5.41 -5.32 -16.45
N LYS A 133 4.91 -4.38 -17.24
CA LYS A 133 5.70 -3.25 -17.70
C LYS A 133 5.72 -2.17 -16.63
N MET A 134 6.92 -1.77 -16.23
CA MET A 134 7.09 -0.62 -15.34
C MET A 134 6.51 0.62 -16.01
N SER A 135 5.78 1.41 -15.24
CA SER A 135 5.10 2.60 -15.76
C SER A 135 5.45 3.80 -14.90
N PRO A 136 6.19 4.77 -15.44
CA PRO A 136 6.50 6.01 -14.72
C PRO A 136 5.30 6.96 -14.66
N SER A 137 4.16 6.61 -15.27
CA SER A 137 2.98 7.48 -15.35
C SER A 137 2.10 7.35 -14.11
N ILE A 138 1.85 8.47 -13.43
CA ILE A 138 0.92 8.54 -12.30
C ILE A 138 -0.53 8.32 -12.74
N ARG A 139 -0.83 8.39 -14.05
CA ARG A 139 -2.21 8.29 -14.59
C ARG A 139 -2.96 7.06 -14.09
N ARG A 140 -2.26 5.93 -13.93
CA ARG A 140 -2.82 4.67 -13.40
C ARG A 140 -3.34 4.78 -11.96
N LEU A 141 -2.81 5.73 -11.19
CA LEU A 141 -3.23 5.99 -9.82
C LEU A 141 -4.36 7.01 -9.75
N LEU A 142 -4.66 7.81 -10.78
CA LEU A 142 -5.65 8.89 -10.69
C LEU A 142 -7.02 8.44 -10.15
N PRO A 143 -7.62 7.33 -10.64
CA PRO A 143 -8.89 6.84 -10.08
C PRO A 143 -8.77 6.40 -8.61
N ILE A 144 -7.59 5.90 -8.22
CA ILE A 144 -7.30 5.50 -6.84
C ILE A 144 -7.13 6.74 -5.95
N LEU A 145 -6.47 7.79 -6.47
CA LEU A 145 -6.25 9.06 -5.77
C LEU A 145 -7.55 9.81 -5.43
N GLU A 146 -8.64 9.51 -6.13
CA GLU A 146 -9.97 10.07 -5.84
C GLU A 146 -10.67 9.41 -4.65
N ILE A 147 -10.33 8.16 -4.32
CA ILE A 147 -11.00 7.38 -3.26
C ILE A 147 -10.19 7.23 -1.97
N VAL A 148 -8.92 7.61 -1.98
CA VAL A 148 -8.02 7.57 -0.81
C VAL A 148 -8.02 8.91 -0.06
N PRO A 149 -7.69 8.93 1.24
CA PRO A 149 -7.57 10.16 2.02
C PRO A 149 -6.59 11.19 1.42
N PRO A 150 -6.82 12.50 1.63
CA PRO A 150 -5.96 13.57 1.12
C PRO A 150 -4.48 13.38 1.45
N TYR A 151 -4.14 12.94 2.66
CA TYR A 151 -2.77 12.64 3.07
C TYR A 151 -2.06 11.67 2.10
N MET A 152 -2.72 10.55 1.76
CA MET A 152 -2.16 9.54 0.86
C MET A 152 -1.97 10.13 -0.55
N LYS A 153 -2.97 10.89 -1.03
CA LYS A 153 -2.91 11.55 -2.34
C LYS A 153 -1.76 12.53 -2.44
N THR A 154 -1.60 13.39 -1.44
CA THR A 154 -0.52 14.38 -1.38
C THR A 154 0.83 13.68 -1.32
N ARG A 155 0.99 12.66 -0.47
CA ARG A 155 2.24 11.91 -0.36
C ARG A 155 2.64 11.24 -1.66
N ILE A 156 1.74 10.47 -2.29
CA ILE A 156 2.02 9.77 -3.55
C ILE A 156 2.43 10.77 -4.63
N THR A 157 1.66 11.84 -4.79
CA THR A 157 1.92 12.86 -5.82
C THR A 157 3.26 13.54 -5.59
N ARG A 158 3.54 13.98 -4.35
CA ARG A 158 4.77 14.68 -3.98
C ARG A 158 6.02 13.82 -4.15
N LEU A 159 5.94 12.53 -3.82
CA LEU A 159 7.07 11.60 -3.94
C LEU A 159 7.17 10.95 -5.32
N TRP A 160 6.26 11.23 -6.26
CA TRP A 160 6.19 10.50 -7.53
C TRP A 160 7.47 10.59 -8.35
N GLN A 161 8.14 11.75 -8.35
CA GLN A 161 9.43 11.89 -9.03
C GLN A 161 10.51 10.97 -8.42
N LYS A 162 10.57 10.86 -7.10
CA LYS A 162 11.50 9.94 -6.40
C LYS A 162 11.15 8.49 -6.69
N TRP A 163 9.85 8.15 -6.75
CA TRP A 163 9.41 6.83 -7.19
C TRP A 163 9.89 6.51 -8.60
N LYS A 164 9.75 7.43 -9.57
CA LYS A 164 10.27 7.26 -10.93
C LYS A 164 11.76 7.00 -10.95
N ASN A 165 12.53 7.80 -10.21
CA ASN A 165 13.98 7.67 -10.15
C ASN A 165 14.40 6.33 -9.54
N GLY A 166 13.87 5.96 -8.37
CA GLY A 166 14.19 4.68 -7.74
C GLY A 166 13.75 3.47 -8.56
N ALA A 167 12.61 3.57 -9.25
CA ALA A 167 12.15 2.57 -10.20
C ALA A 167 13.11 2.40 -11.39
N HIS A 168 13.64 3.51 -11.92
CA HIS A 168 14.65 3.49 -12.97
C HIS A 168 15.95 2.83 -12.50
N GLU A 169 16.46 3.19 -11.32
CA GLU A 169 17.66 2.57 -10.73
C GLU A 169 17.49 1.06 -10.52
N VAL A 170 16.33 0.63 -10.03
CA VAL A 170 16.01 -0.80 -9.88
C VAL A 170 15.97 -1.52 -11.22
N PHE A 171 15.41 -0.87 -12.26
CA PHE A 171 15.38 -1.43 -13.61
C PHE A 171 16.80 -1.58 -14.18
N GLU A 172 17.64 -0.55 -14.08
CA GLU A 172 19.03 -0.61 -14.57
C GLU A 172 19.85 -1.67 -13.83
N LYS A 173 19.67 -1.79 -12.51
CA LYS A 173 20.43 -2.75 -11.69
C LYS A 173 19.97 -4.20 -11.86
N TYR A 174 18.67 -4.42 -12.09
CA TYR A 174 18.06 -5.75 -12.09
C TYR A 174 17.19 -6.02 -13.33
N GLU A 175 17.64 -5.56 -14.50
CA GLU A 175 16.87 -5.56 -15.75
C GLU A 175 16.16 -6.89 -16.01
N LYS A 176 16.90 -8.00 -16.05
CA LYS A 176 16.35 -9.35 -16.33
C LYS A 176 15.26 -9.75 -15.34
N ALA A 177 15.50 -9.52 -14.05
CA ALA A 177 14.55 -9.87 -13.00
C ALA A 177 13.29 -9.01 -13.05
N ILE A 178 13.38 -7.81 -13.63
CA ILE A 178 12.29 -6.84 -13.71
C ILE A 178 11.50 -6.95 -15.01
N SER A 179 12.15 -7.26 -16.14
CA SER A 179 11.54 -7.37 -17.47
C SER A 179 10.67 -8.61 -17.65
N GLU A 180 11.01 -9.70 -16.96
CA GLU A 180 10.34 -11.01 -17.11
C GLU A 180 9.27 -11.29 -16.03
N ARG A 181 8.86 -10.26 -15.28
CA ARG A 181 7.85 -10.42 -14.22
C ARG A 181 6.46 -10.58 -14.80
N ARG A 182 5.70 -11.53 -14.26
CA ARG A 182 4.27 -11.66 -14.56
C ARG A 182 3.48 -10.44 -14.05
N LYS A 183 2.57 -9.90 -14.88
CA LYS A 183 1.58 -8.91 -14.45
C LYS A 183 0.53 -9.59 -13.56
N LEU A 184 0.42 -9.11 -12.33
CA LEU A 184 -0.50 -9.63 -11.32
C LEU A 184 -1.78 -8.77 -11.25
N ASN A 185 -2.90 -9.42 -10.94
CA ASN A 185 -4.14 -8.79 -10.50
C ASN A 185 -4.11 -8.68 -8.98
N VAL A 186 -3.93 -7.47 -8.47
CA VAL A 186 -3.73 -7.22 -7.05
C VAL A 186 -4.94 -6.49 -6.47
N LEU A 187 -5.58 -7.10 -5.49
CA LEU A 187 -6.60 -6.44 -4.68
C LEU A 187 -5.92 -5.74 -3.50
N VAL A 188 -6.24 -4.46 -3.29
CA VAL A 188 -5.86 -3.70 -2.11
C VAL A 188 -7.12 -3.26 -1.39
N PHE A 189 -7.37 -3.85 -0.21
CA PHE A 189 -8.51 -3.50 0.62
C PHE A 189 -8.07 -2.88 1.94
N ILE A 190 -8.22 -1.56 2.05
CA ILE A 190 -7.84 -0.79 3.24
C ILE A 190 -9.01 -0.78 4.22
N GLY A 191 -9.05 -1.80 5.09
CA GLY A 191 -10.20 -2.13 5.91
C GLY A 191 -10.45 -1.17 7.07
N PHE A 192 -9.41 -0.51 7.57
CA PHE A 192 -9.61 0.49 8.63
C PHE A 192 -10.35 1.73 8.09
N LEU A 193 -10.12 2.13 6.83
CA LEU A 193 -10.89 3.18 6.15
C LEU A 193 -12.33 2.74 5.88
N ALA A 194 -12.59 1.45 5.68
CA ALA A 194 -13.95 0.94 5.49
C ALA A 194 -14.83 1.05 6.76
N ASN A 195 -14.25 1.44 7.90
CA ASN A 195 -14.94 1.73 9.16
C ASN A 195 -14.84 3.21 9.58
N GLU A 196 -14.62 4.15 8.65
CA GLU A 196 -14.46 5.59 8.91
C GLU A 196 -15.58 6.20 9.78
N GLN A 197 -16.83 5.74 9.63
CA GLN A 197 -17.96 6.24 10.45
C GLN A 197 -17.78 5.97 11.96
N LYS A 198 -17.03 4.92 12.32
CA LYS A 198 -16.76 4.54 13.72
C LYS A 198 -15.39 5.02 14.21
N LEU A 199 -14.38 5.01 13.33
CA LEU A 199 -12.98 5.23 13.71
C LEU A 199 -12.50 6.66 13.44
N LYS A 200 -13.16 7.40 12.52
CA LYS A 200 -12.81 8.76 12.10
C LYS A 200 -11.32 8.95 11.73
N MET A 201 -10.62 7.89 11.31
CA MET A 201 -9.16 7.89 11.19
C MET A 201 -8.68 8.79 10.04
N ALA A 202 -9.36 8.76 8.89
CA ALA A 202 -9.11 9.69 7.79
C ALA A 202 -9.46 11.13 8.15
N LYS A 203 -10.45 11.36 9.02
CA LYS A 203 -10.78 12.72 9.51
C LYS A 203 -9.72 13.24 10.49
N THR A 204 -9.11 12.35 11.26
CA THR A 204 -8.03 12.71 12.19
C THR A 204 -6.66 12.83 11.53
N SER A 205 -6.46 12.36 10.29
CA SER A 205 -5.15 12.48 9.61
C SER A 205 -4.73 13.94 9.42
N ASP A 206 -5.70 14.83 9.21
CA ASP A 206 -5.49 16.28 9.09
C ASP A 206 -5.20 16.96 10.44
N HIS A 207 -5.20 16.19 11.54
CA HIS A 207 -4.98 16.65 12.92
C HIS A 207 -3.98 15.76 13.69
N GLY A 208 -3.17 14.96 12.99
CA GLY A 208 -2.13 14.14 13.63
C GLY A 208 -2.55 12.72 14.06
N GLY A 209 -3.61 12.16 13.44
CA GLY A 209 -4.05 10.77 13.62
C GLY A 209 -3.03 9.71 13.18
N PRO A 210 -3.45 8.45 12.92
CA PRO A 210 -2.54 7.35 12.59
C PRO A 210 -1.92 7.51 11.19
N LEU A 211 -0.87 8.33 11.13
CA LEU A 211 -0.16 8.70 9.91
C LEU A 211 0.74 7.56 9.43
N GLY A 212 1.21 6.68 10.33
CA GLY A 212 2.12 5.59 9.98
C GLY A 212 1.49 4.56 9.04
N GLU A 213 0.27 4.11 9.34
CA GLU A 213 -0.45 3.14 8.50
C GLU A 213 -0.81 3.74 7.13
N LEU A 214 -1.29 4.99 7.09
CA LEU A 214 -1.59 5.69 5.84
C LEU A 214 -0.33 5.88 4.99
N LEU A 215 0.81 6.15 5.62
CA LEU A 215 2.10 6.25 4.98
C LEU A 215 2.49 4.92 4.33
N GLN A 216 2.44 3.81 5.08
CA GLN A 216 2.76 2.48 4.55
C GLN A 216 1.84 2.07 3.39
N TRP A 217 0.52 2.34 3.49
CA TRP A 217 -0.42 2.06 2.41
C TRP A 217 -0.13 2.90 1.15
N SER A 218 0.28 4.16 1.32
CA SER A 218 0.62 5.05 0.20
C SER A 218 1.81 4.50 -0.58
N ASP A 219 2.84 4.09 0.15
CA ASP A 219 4.08 3.60 -0.45
C ASP A 219 3.89 2.22 -1.10
N LEU A 220 3.04 1.38 -0.53
CA LEU A 220 2.64 0.11 -1.14
C LEU A 220 1.87 0.33 -2.46
N LEU A 221 0.90 1.26 -2.49
CA LEU A 221 0.15 1.59 -3.71
C LEU A 221 1.06 2.16 -4.81
N ALA A 222 1.96 3.08 -4.45
CA ALA A 222 2.93 3.64 -5.38
C ALA A 222 3.86 2.55 -5.94
N SER A 223 4.40 1.69 -5.08
CA SER A 223 5.26 0.56 -5.45
C SER A 223 4.57 -0.39 -6.42
N LEU A 224 3.36 -0.85 -6.11
CA LEU A 224 2.64 -1.81 -6.95
C LEU A 224 2.26 -1.22 -8.32
N SER A 225 1.92 0.07 -8.34
CA SER A 225 1.58 0.78 -9.57
C SER A 225 2.79 0.94 -10.48
N ILE A 226 3.92 1.42 -9.93
CA ILE A 226 5.11 1.72 -10.71
C ILE A 226 5.77 0.47 -11.30
N ILE A 227 5.74 -0.66 -10.57
CA ILE A 227 6.24 -1.95 -11.06
C ILE A 227 5.29 -2.64 -12.05
N GLY A 228 4.12 -2.05 -12.31
CA GLY A 228 3.28 -2.39 -13.46
C GLY A 228 2.09 -3.31 -13.17
N HIS A 229 1.76 -3.61 -11.92
CA HIS A 229 0.65 -4.51 -11.60
C HIS A 229 -0.73 -3.89 -11.79
N HIS A 230 -1.73 -4.72 -12.09
CA HIS A 230 -3.12 -4.27 -12.15
C HIS A 230 -3.65 -4.15 -10.71
N LEU A 231 -4.22 -3.00 -10.38
CA LEU A 231 -4.70 -2.68 -9.04
C LEU A 231 -6.21 -2.56 -9.01
N GLU A 232 -6.85 -3.32 -8.13
CA GLU A 232 -8.25 -3.17 -7.74
C GLU A 232 -8.25 -2.67 -6.29
N VAL A 233 -8.56 -1.39 -6.06
CA VAL A 233 -8.46 -0.76 -4.74
C VAL A 233 -9.83 -0.48 -4.15
N SER A 234 -10.01 -0.81 -2.88
CA SER A 234 -11.23 -0.51 -2.14
C SER A 234 -10.92 0.02 -0.74
N THR A 235 -11.63 1.08 -0.36
CA THR A 235 -11.58 1.72 0.97
C THR A 235 -12.92 1.66 1.69
N ASP A 236 -13.93 1.01 1.11
CA ASP A 236 -15.29 0.91 1.65
C ASP A 236 -15.93 -0.46 1.41
N LYS A 237 -16.95 -0.80 2.21
CA LYS A 237 -17.59 -2.13 2.16
C LYS A 237 -18.43 -2.37 0.91
N THR A 238 -18.99 -1.31 0.32
CA THR A 238 -19.87 -1.41 -0.86
C THR A 238 -19.05 -1.74 -2.09
N HIS A 239 -17.96 -1.01 -2.33
CA HIS A 239 -17.06 -1.32 -3.43
C HIS A 239 -16.39 -2.69 -3.23
N MET A 240 -15.98 -3.02 -2.00
CA MET A 240 -15.45 -4.35 -1.69
C MET A 240 -16.44 -5.46 -2.05
N ARG A 241 -17.74 -5.29 -1.77
CA ARG A 241 -18.77 -6.26 -2.17
C ARG A 241 -18.85 -6.43 -3.69
N SER A 242 -18.70 -5.35 -4.46
CA SER A 242 -18.67 -5.42 -5.93
C SER A 242 -17.45 -6.21 -6.43
N ILE A 243 -16.28 -5.98 -5.85
CA ILE A 243 -15.05 -6.71 -6.16
C ILE A 243 -15.20 -8.20 -5.80
N VAL A 244 -15.73 -8.51 -4.61
CA VAL A 244 -16.02 -9.91 -4.23
C VAL A 244 -17.01 -10.54 -5.18
N TRP A 245 -18.00 -9.82 -5.68
CA TRP A 245 -18.91 -10.34 -6.70
C TRP A 245 -18.17 -10.63 -8.00
N LYS A 246 -17.40 -9.67 -8.52
CA LYS A 246 -16.60 -9.78 -9.75
C LYS A 246 -15.66 -10.99 -9.72
N TYR A 247 -14.91 -11.18 -8.62
CA TYR A 247 -13.92 -12.25 -8.47
C TYR A 247 -14.43 -13.49 -7.73
N GLY A 248 -15.65 -13.45 -7.21
CA GLY A 248 -16.29 -14.56 -6.50
C GLY A 248 -17.17 -15.42 -7.41
N GLN A 249 -17.58 -14.88 -8.57
CA GLN A 249 -18.20 -15.67 -9.62
C GLN A 249 -17.17 -16.66 -10.18
N LYS A 250 -17.37 -17.94 -9.88
CA LYS A 250 -16.61 -19.02 -10.51
C LYS A 250 -17.05 -19.15 -11.96
N SER A 251 -16.60 -18.24 -12.84
CA SER A 251 -16.43 -18.65 -14.22
C SER A 251 -15.48 -19.85 -14.19
N PRO A 252 -15.82 -20.97 -14.83
CA PRO A 252 -14.93 -22.11 -14.80
C PRO A 252 -13.67 -21.83 -15.63
N CYS A 253 -13.66 -20.75 -16.43
CA CYS A 253 -12.48 -20.27 -17.13
C CYS A 253 -11.74 -19.17 -16.37
N GLN A 254 -10.41 -19.28 -16.33
CA GLN A 254 -9.53 -18.27 -15.73
C GLN A 254 -9.47 -16.94 -16.51
N TYR A 255 -9.89 -16.93 -17.78
CA TYR A 255 -9.93 -15.74 -18.64
C TYR A 255 -11.29 -15.65 -19.35
N VAL A 256 -11.85 -14.44 -19.42
CA VAL A 256 -13.08 -14.11 -20.17
C VAL A 256 -12.81 -12.80 -20.92
N ASN A 257 -13.06 -12.77 -22.23
CA ASN A 257 -12.75 -11.62 -23.10
C ASN A 257 -11.31 -11.07 -22.94
N GLY A 258 -10.32 -11.95 -22.79
CA GLY A 258 -8.92 -11.56 -22.59
C GLY A 258 -8.58 -11.01 -21.19
N VAL A 259 -9.57 -10.88 -20.29
CA VAL A 259 -9.39 -10.42 -18.92
C VAL A 259 -9.33 -11.61 -17.96
N ARG A 260 -8.28 -11.64 -17.16
CA ARG A 260 -8.06 -12.67 -16.14
C ARG A 260 -9.06 -12.50 -14.98
N GLN A 261 -9.78 -13.56 -14.67
CA GLN A 261 -10.93 -13.58 -13.74
C GLN A 261 -10.55 -13.92 -12.29
N HIS A 262 -9.25 -13.99 -11.97
CA HIS A 262 -8.80 -14.25 -10.60
C HIS A 262 -7.82 -13.20 -10.10
N LEU A 263 -7.82 -13.06 -8.77
CA LEU A 263 -6.83 -12.28 -8.02
C LEU A 263 -5.59 -13.13 -7.80
N ASP A 264 -4.43 -12.50 -7.91
CA ASP A 264 -3.15 -13.11 -7.59
C ASP A 264 -2.81 -12.93 -6.11
N ILE A 265 -2.91 -11.69 -5.64
CA ILE A 265 -2.52 -11.24 -4.30
C ILE A 265 -3.59 -10.32 -3.74
N ILE A 266 -3.83 -10.41 -2.44
CA ILE A 266 -4.77 -9.56 -1.70
C ILE A 266 -4.01 -8.89 -0.56
N PHE A 267 -3.84 -7.57 -0.61
CA PHE A 267 -3.37 -6.78 0.51
C PHE A 267 -4.55 -6.30 1.33
N THR A 268 -4.50 -6.51 2.64
CA THR A 268 -5.48 -5.95 3.56
C THR A 268 -4.88 -5.75 4.95
N ASP A 269 -5.58 -5.05 5.84
CA ASP A 269 -5.21 -4.94 7.26
C ASP A 269 -6.08 -5.88 8.13
N ILE A 270 -5.79 -5.96 9.43
CA ILE A 270 -6.55 -6.81 10.35
C ILE A 270 -8.05 -6.45 10.36
N MET A 271 -8.41 -5.18 10.21
CA MET A 271 -9.81 -4.75 10.17
C MET A 271 -10.50 -5.22 8.89
N GLY A 272 -9.81 -5.15 7.76
CA GLY A 272 -10.29 -5.62 6.47
C GLY A 272 -10.43 -7.13 6.44
N LEU A 273 -9.47 -7.85 7.02
CA LEU A 273 -9.57 -9.30 7.23
C LEU A 273 -10.80 -9.66 8.08
N ASN A 274 -11.09 -8.88 9.12
CA ASN A 274 -12.29 -9.07 9.95
C ASN A 274 -13.59 -8.81 9.16
N ILE A 275 -13.64 -7.76 8.33
CA ILE A 275 -14.77 -7.49 7.43
C ILE A 275 -14.98 -8.66 6.46
N LEU A 276 -13.91 -9.12 5.81
CA LEU A 276 -13.95 -10.27 4.90
C LEU A 276 -14.44 -11.53 5.62
N ARG A 277 -13.98 -11.77 6.85
CA ARG A 277 -14.40 -12.92 7.66
C ARG A 277 -15.89 -12.87 8.01
N GLN A 278 -16.42 -11.68 8.29
CA GLN A 278 -17.81 -11.48 8.68
C GLN A 278 -18.78 -11.47 7.49
N GLN A 279 -18.42 -10.81 6.38
CA GLN A 279 -19.32 -10.53 5.27
C GLN A 279 -19.05 -11.39 4.03
N HIS A 280 -17.83 -11.90 3.87
CA HIS A 280 -17.36 -12.54 2.64
C HIS A 280 -16.55 -13.83 2.94
N ARG A 281 -17.03 -14.64 3.89
CA ARG A 281 -16.30 -15.81 4.43
C ARG A 281 -15.86 -16.80 3.35
N GLN A 282 -16.69 -17.08 2.36
CA GLN A 282 -16.36 -18.01 1.27
C GLN A 282 -15.21 -17.48 0.41
N PHE A 283 -15.25 -16.19 0.07
CA PHE A 283 -14.19 -15.52 -0.66
C PHE A 283 -12.88 -15.53 0.12
N LEU A 284 -12.94 -15.21 1.42
CA LEU A 284 -11.78 -15.28 2.31
C LEU A 284 -11.17 -16.69 2.33
N ASN A 285 -11.99 -17.72 2.56
CA ASN A 285 -11.54 -19.11 2.62
C ASN A 285 -10.86 -19.58 1.32
N THR A 286 -11.39 -19.16 0.18
CA THR A 286 -10.84 -19.52 -1.15
C THR A 286 -9.52 -18.81 -1.44
N ASN A 287 -9.30 -17.63 -0.85
CA ASN A 287 -8.13 -16.78 -1.12
C ASN A 287 -7.13 -16.68 0.04
N ARG A 288 -7.22 -17.56 1.06
CA ARG A 288 -6.39 -17.45 2.28
C ARG A 288 -4.90 -17.33 2.02
N CYS A 289 -4.36 -18.14 1.10
CA CYS A 289 -2.92 -18.14 0.76
C CYS A 289 -2.46 -16.88 -0.02
N ARG A 290 -3.40 -16.13 -0.59
CA ARG A 290 -3.14 -14.91 -1.38
C ARG A 290 -3.04 -13.67 -0.52
N ILE A 291 -3.43 -13.76 0.75
CA ILE A 291 -3.46 -12.61 1.65
C ILE A 291 -2.05 -12.19 2.05
N ARG A 292 -1.83 -10.88 2.06
CA ARG A 292 -0.72 -10.19 2.71
C ARG A 292 -1.37 -9.20 3.67
N LEU A 293 -1.18 -9.44 4.95
CA LEU A 293 -1.87 -8.76 6.04
C LEU A 293 -0.94 -7.70 6.62
N LEU A 294 -1.24 -6.42 6.41
CA LEU A 294 -0.49 -5.35 7.04
C LEU A 294 -0.80 -5.33 8.54
N ASP A 295 0.24 -5.52 9.34
CA ASP A 295 0.21 -5.66 10.79
C ASP A 295 1.45 -5.01 11.37
N SER A 296 1.34 -3.72 11.71
CA SER A 296 2.49 -2.86 12.03
C SER A 296 3.42 -3.45 13.09
N PHE A 297 2.85 -4.03 14.16
CA PHE A 297 3.58 -4.56 15.32
C PHE A 297 3.93 -6.04 15.20
N GLY A 298 3.38 -6.73 14.20
CA GLY A 298 3.59 -8.15 13.96
C GLY A 298 2.76 -9.07 14.86
N THR A 299 2.74 -10.33 14.45
CA THR A 299 2.01 -11.44 15.07
C THR A 299 2.98 -12.60 15.30
N HIS A 300 3.21 -12.99 16.55
CA HIS A 300 4.03 -14.17 16.87
C HIS A 300 3.24 -15.47 16.73
N ALA A 301 3.96 -16.59 16.61
CA ALA A 301 3.41 -17.93 16.45
C ALA A 301 2.29 -18.31 17.42
N GLU A 302 2.39 -17.94 18.70
CA GLU A 302 1.39 -18.25 19.73
C GLU A 302 0.03 -17.61 19.45
N PHE A 303 0.02 -16.54 18.66
CA PHE A 303 -1.19 -15.82 18.25
C PHE A 303 -1.64 -16.19 16.84
N GLY A 304 -0.80 -16.82 16.03
CA GLY A 304 -1.14 -17.18 14.65
C GLY A 304 -2.18 -18.30 14.57
N ASN A 305 -1.91 -19.42 15.24
CA ASN A 305 -2.79 -20.59 15.18
C ASN A 305 -4.08 -20.36 15.98
N LYS A 306 -5.23 -20.44 15.32
CA LYS A 306 -6.53 -20.17 15.93
C LYS A 306 -6.87 -21.11 17.10
N ALA A 307 -6.62 -22.41 16.96
CA ALA A 307 -6.98 -23.39 17.98
C ALA A 307 -6.12 -23.20 19.24
N TYR A 308 -4.80 -23.11 19.05
CA TYR A 308 -3.85 -22.86 20.12
C TYR A 308 -4.12 -21.53 20.83
N PHE A 309 -4.32 -20.45 20.06
CA PHE A 309 -4.58 -19.13 20.61
C PHE A 309 -5.85 -19.09 21.46
N LEU A 310 -6.93 -19.76 21.03
CA LEU A 310 -8.18 -19.79 21.80
C LEU A 310 -8.06 -20.60 23.09
N GLN A 311 -7.35 -21.73 23.04
CA GLN A 311 -7.11 -22.58 24.21
C GLN A 311 -6.24 -21.87 25.26
N ASN A 312 -5.19 -21.16 24.82
CA ASN A 312 -4.21 -20.53 25.70
C ASN A 312 -4.45 -19.02 25.90
N LYS A 313 -5.62 -18.51 25.50
CA LYS A 313 -5.91 -17.06 25.48
C LYS A 313 -5.65 -16.38 26.83
N LYS A 314 -6.03 -17.04 27.93
CA LYS A 314 -5.87 -16.52 29.30
C LYS A 314 -4.41 -16.38 29.70
N GLU A 315 -3.58 -17.38 29.37
CA GLU A 315 -2.14 -17.38 29.65
C GLU A 315 -1.39 -16.39 28.77
N LEU A 316 -1.75 -16.33 27.50
CA LEU A 316 -1.17 -15.38 26.56
C LEU A 316 -1.58 -13.95 26.90
N SER A 317 -2.72 -13.72 27.56
CA SER A 317 -3.16 -12.40 28.00
C SER A 317 -2.41 -11.90 29.24
N GLY A 318 -2.05 -10.61 29.21
CA GLY A 318 -1.39 -9.95 30.34
C GLY A 318 -2.36 -9.52 31.44
N LYS A 319 -1.82 -9.09 32.59
CA LYS A 319 -2.60 -8.53 33.71
C LYS A 319 -3.40 -7.28 33.29
N LEU A 320 -2.91 -6.55 32.28
CA LEU A 320 -3.49 -5.29 31.82
C LEU A 320 -4.69 -5.44 30.88
N SER A 321 -4.78 -6.55 30.13
CA SER A 321 -5.95 -6.86 29.31
C SER A 321 -6.08 -8.37 29.05
N GLN A 322 -7.28 -8.88 29.31
CA GLN A 322 -7.69 -10.24 28.96
C GLN A 322 -8.27 -10.31 27.54
N ARG A 323 -8.37 -9.17 26.86
CA ARG A 323 -8.77 -9.12 25.45
C ARG A 323 -7.53 -9.24 24.58
N ASN A 324 -7.71 -9.96 23.48
CA ASN A 324 -6.80 -9.96 22.34
C ASN A 324 -7.68 -10.16 21.10
N PRO A 325 -8.18 -9.06 20.51
CA PRO A 325 -9.03 -9.12 19.31
C PRO A 325 -8.20 -9.25 18.01
N TRP A 326 -6.88 -9.20 18.11
CA TRP A 326 -5.96 -9.09 16.98
C TRP A 326 -5.30 -10.42 16.59
N GLY A 327 -5.35 -11.45 17.44
CA GLY A 327 -4.81 -12.79 17.16
C GLY A 327 -5.82 -13.78 16.55
N GLY A 328 -5.36 -15.01 16.35
CA GLY A 328 -6.17 -16.18 15.98
C GLY A 328 -6.64 -16.19 14.53
N HIS A 329 -5.90 -15.55 13.63
CA HIS A 329 -6.30 -15.41 12.23
C HIS A 329 -6.07 -16.68 11.40
N GLY A 330 -5.12 -17.54 11.79
CA GLY A 330 -4.81 -18.78 11.11
C GLY A 330 -4.21 -18.57 9.70
N LEU A 331 -3.54 -17.45 9.47
CA LEU A 331 -2.70 -17.24 8.29
C LEU A 331 -1.28 -17.75 8.59
N ASP A 332 -0.52 -18.07 7.55
CA ASP A 332 0.92 -18.30 7.69
C ASP A 332 1.58 -17.01 8.22
N LEU A 333 2.52 -17.13 9.15
CA LEU A 333 3.09 -15.97 9.84
C LEU A 333 3.80 -15.01 8.88
N ARG A 334 4.38 -15.53 7.79
CA ARG A 334 5.03 -14.73 6.73
C ARG A 334 4.02 -13.89 5.93
N GLN A 335 2.73 -14.20 6.02
CA GLN A 335 1.69 -13.36 5.43
C GLN A 335 1.46 -12.06 6.21
N HIS A 336 1.94 -11.95 7.46
CA HIS A 336 1.86 -10.70 8.24
C HIS A 336 3.03 -9.80 7.87
N TRP A 337 2.73 -8.56 7.51
CA TRP A 337 3.66 -7.62 6.90
C TRP A 337 3.84 -6.43 7.85
N THR A 338 5.04 -6.28 8.40
CA THR A 338 5.32 -5.38 9.54
C THR A 338 5.82 -4.00 9.09
N PHE A 339 5.70 -3.03 10.01
CA PHE A 339 6.17 -1.65 9.80
C PHE A 339 7.69 -1.52 9.98
N TYR A 340 8.28 -2.31 10.88
CA TYR A 340 9.73 -2.44 11.09
C TYR A 340 10.15 -3.92 11.10
N PRO A 341 11.43 -4.25 10.86
CA PRO A 341 11.93 -5.63 10.88
C PRO A 341 12.18 -6.11 12.31
N HIS A 342 11.13 -6.13 13.14
CA HIS A 342 11.21 -6.43 14.57
C HIS A 342 10.60 -7.79 14.95
N SER A 343 10.16 -8.58 13.97
CA SER A 343 9.52 -9.89 14.19
C SER A 343 10.03 -10.87 13.13
N ASP A 344 10.77 -11.89 13.57
CA ASP A 344 11.39 -12.89 12.70
C ASP A 344 10.37 -13.85 12.08
N ASP A 345 9.20 -14.00 12.72
CA ASP A 345 8.07 -14.80 12.22
C ASP A 345 7.40 -14.17 10.99
N ASN A 346 7.55 -12.86 10.80
CA ASN A 346 6.77 -12.06 9.86
C ASN A 346 7.63 -11.53 8.71
N THR A 347 6.97 -11.01 7.66
CA THR A 347 7.67 -10.37 6.54
C THR A 347 7.79 -8.87 6.81
N PHE A 348 8.98 -8.31 6.62
CA PHE A 348 9.17 -6.86 6.69
C PHE A 348 8.68 -6.19 5.40
N LEU A 349 7.68 -5.30 5.51
CA LEU A 349 7.24 -4.43 4.42
C LEU A 349 7.94 -3.07 4.48
N GLY A 350 7.89 -2.42 5.64
CA GLY A 350 8.49 -1.10 5.82
C GLY A 350 7.72 0.02 5.10
N PHE A 351 8.46 1.07 4.75
CA PHE A 351 7.98 2.28 4.11
C PHE A 351 9.16 3.11 3.58
N VAL A 352 8.86 4.17 2.82
CA VAL A 352 9.86 5.10 2.30
C VAL A 352 10.04 6.27 3.27
N VAL A 353 11.28 6.51 3.68
CA VAL A 353 11.64 7.73 4.43
C VAL A 353 11.85 8.85 3.42
N ASP A 354 11.12 9.94 3.61
CA ASP A 354 11.28 11.11 2.76
C ASP A 354 12.51 11.91 3.16
N ALA A 355 13.53 11.89 2.31
CA ALA A 355 14.74 12.68 2.45
C ALA A 355 14.85 13.59 1.21
N GLU A 356 14.92 14.91 1.35
CA GLU A 356 15.19 15.78 0.21
C GLU A 356 16.66 15.66 -0.25
N ASP A 357 16.89 15.45 -1.56
CA ASP A 357 18.23 15.39 -2.14
C ASP A 357 18.94 16.76 -2.13
N ASN A 358 18.15 17.83 -2.22
CA ASN A 358 18.63 19.19 -2.15
C ASN A 358 18.81 19.61 -0.69
N ARG A 359 19.84 19.06 -0.04
CA ARG A 359 20.37 19.68 1.18
C ARG A 359 20.87 21.06 0.80
N LYS A 360 20.00 22.06 0.87
CA LYS A 360 20.45 23.45 1.02
C LYS A 360 21.39 23.39 2.21
N ASN A 361 22.62 23.86 2.04
CA ASN A 361 23.60 23.98 3.11
C ASN A 361 23.07 25.00 4.12
N TYR A 362 22.05 24.63 4.89
CA TYR A 362 21.54 25.39 6.00
C TYR A 362 22.61 25.32 7.06
N VAL A 363 23.45 26.36 7.09
CA VAL A 363 24.34 26.60 8.22
C VAL A 363 23.45 26.83 9.43
N ARG A 364 23.35 25.81 10.28
CA ARG A 364 22.57 25.85 11.52
C ARG A 364 23.21 26.87 12.45
N LYS A 365 22.66 28.10 12.47
CA LYS A 365 23.23 29.22 13.25
C LYS A 365 23.16 28.98 14.76
N GLN A 366 22.13 28.27 15.24
CA GLN A 366 21.98 27.86 16.64
C GLN A 366 21.32 26.47 16.73
N PRO A 367 21.74 25.63 17.69
CA PRO A 367 21.15 24.31 17.87
C PRO A 367 19.72 24.41 18.39
N THR A 368 18.82 23.67 17.75
CA THR A 368 17.39 23.57 18.11
C THR A 368 17.02 22.13 18.37
N ALA A 369 16.05 21.91 19.26
CA ALA A 369 15.43 20.61 19.44
C ALA A 369 13.95 20.64 19.06
N LEU A 370 13.51 19.64 18.30
CA LEU A 370 12.10 19.36 18.07
C LEU A 370 11.69 18.13 18.88
N VAL A 371 10.68 18.28 19.73
CA VAL A 371 10.21 17.18 20.58
C VAL A 371 9.21 16.30 19.83
N TYR A 372 9.42 15.00 19.92
CA TYR A 372 8.54 13.99 19.34
C TYR A 372 7.39 13.66 20.29
N GLY A 373 6.29 14.39 20.14
CA GLY A 373 5.04 14.18 20.87
C GLY A 373 3.98 15.16 20.38
N LYS A 374 2.97 14.66 19.65
CA LYS A 374 1.98 15.50 18.94
C LYS A 374 0.74 15.83 19.76
N GLU A 375 0.58 15.21 20.91
CA GLU A 375 -0.55 15.40 21.81
C GLU A 375 -0.05 15.62 23.25
N GLN A 376 -0.77 16.40 24.05
CA GLN A 376 -0.35 16.79 25.40
C GLN A 376 -0.07 15.57 26.30
N TYR A 377 -0.87 14.50 26.20
CA TYR A 377 -0.66 13.30 27.03
C TYR A 377 0.68 12.60 26.76
N MET A 378 1.28 12.77 25.57
CA MET A 378 2.58 12.20 25.22
C MET A 378 3.73 12.87 25.98
N TRP A 379 3.48 14.07 26.52
CA TRP A 379 4.43 14.85 27.32
C TRP A 379 4.34 14.57 28.82
N LYS A 380 3.44 13.68 29.23
CA LYS A 380 3.28 13.30 30.63
C LYS A 380 4.59 12.72 31.18
N ASP A 381 4.96 13.17 32.38
CA ASP A 381 6.16 12.72 33.11
C ASP A 381 7.50 13.09 32.42
N ALA A 382 7.48 14.06 31.48
CA ALA A 382 8.66 14.53 30.74
C ALA A 382 9.22 15.87 31.25
N GLU A 383 8.80 16.36 32.41
CA GLU A 383 9.16 17.70 32.92
C GLU A 383 10.68 17.83 33.15
N VAL A 384 11.30 16.80 33.73
CA VAL A 384 12.74 16.78 34.03
C VAL A 384 13.59 16.80 32.76
N PRO A 385 13.42 15.86 31.79
CA PRO A 385 14.22 15.88 30.56
C PRO A 385 13.99 17.14 29.73
N ILE A 386 12.76 17.64 29.63
CA ILE A 386 12.46 18.88 28.90
C ILE A 386 13.10 20.11 29.57
N ARG A 387 13.11 20.18 30.91
CA ARG A 387 13.81 21.25 31.64
C ARG A 387 15.31 21.26 31.38
N VAL A 388 15.93 20.09 31.27
CA VAL A 388 17.36 19.96 30.92
C VAL A 388 17.57 20.42 29.47
N LEU A 389 16.74 19.96 28.54
CA LEU A 389 16.83 20.30 27.12
C LEU A 389 16.73 21.82 26.88
N LYS A 390 15.79 22.49 27.57
CA LYS A 390 15.59 23.96 27.52
C LYS A 390 16.82 24.77 27.93
N LYS A 391 17.71 24.22 28.76
CA LYS A 391 18.96 24.90 29.17
C LYS A 391 20.03 24.86 28.09
N LEU A 392 19.91 23.94 27.12
CA LEU A 392 20.94 23.67 26.13
C LEU A 392 20.59 24.26 24.75
N VAL A 393 19.30 24.20 24.38
CA VAL A 393 18.84 24.52 23.03
C VAL A 393 17.46 25.14 23.06
N LYS A 394 17.11 25.86 21.98
CA LYS A 394 15.74 26.31 21.78
C LYS A 394 14.84 25.11 21.47
N VAL A 395 13.75 24.94 22.22
CA VAL A 395 12.86 23.78 22.13
C VAL A 395 11.61 24.13 21.31
N HIS A 396 11.33 23.30 20.31
CA HIS A 396 10.21 23.37 19.39
C HIS A 396 9.28 22.17 19.60
N ALA A 397 8.00 22.33 19.30
CA ALA A 397 6.99 21.27 19.39
C ALA A 397 5.91 21.40 18.30
N THR A 398 5.17 20.32 18.05
CA THR A 398 4.04 20.27 17.10
C THR A 398 2.80 19.66 17.78
N VAL A 399 2.46 20.19 18.96
CA VAL A 399 1.34 19.70 19.78
C VAL A 399 0.02 20.26 19.26
N ALA A 400 -0.85 19.40 18.75
CA ALA A 400 -2.08 19.78 18.06
C ALA A 400 -3.24 20.13 19.01
N ASP A 401 -3.32 19.49 20.16
CA ASP A 401 -4.40 19.62 21.15
C ASP A 401 -4.14 20.71 22.21
N MET A 402 -3.17 21.60 21.97
CA MET A 402 -2.83 22.68 22.91
C MET A 402 -3.83 23.84 22.78
N SER A 403 -4.60 24.11 23.84
CA SER A 403 -5.50 25.26 23.88
C SER A 403 -4.72 26.58 23.98
N SER A 404 -5.25 27.63 23.35
CA SER A 404 -4.69 28.99 23.43
C SER A 404 -4.96 29.68 24.78
N SER A 405 -5.83 29.11 25.61
CA SER A 405 -6.20 29.66 26.92
C SER A 405 -5.02 29.60 27.91
N PRO A 406 -4.58 30.75 28.47
CA PRO A 406 -3.43 30.82 29.39
C PRO A 406 -3.60 30.01 30.69
N GLU A 407 -4.84 29.79 31.14
CA GLU A 407 -5.16 29.25 32.47
C GLU A 407 -4.89 27.75 32.64
N ASN A 408 -4.62 27.01 31.54
CA ASN A 408 -4.34 25.57 31.56
C ASN A 408 -3.00 25.18 30.91
N LYS A 409 -2.09 26.14 30.69
CA LYS A 409 -0.77 25.82 30.13
C LYS A 409 0.11 25.18 31.20
N SER A 410 0.33 23.87 31.07
CA SER A 410 1.33 23.16 31.88
C SER A 410 2.71 23.84 31.74
N SER A 411 3.41 23.99 32.87
CA SER A 411 4.75 24.60 32.95
C SER A 411 5.78 23.90 32.05
N ILE A 412 5.51 22.66 31.65
CA ILE A 412 6.34 21.93 30.68
C ILE A 412 6.41 22.63 29.32
N PHE A 413 5.39 23.40 28.94
CA PHE A 413 5.35 24.13 27.67
C PHE A 413 5.83 25.57 27.76
N GLU A 414 6.15 26.09 28.94
CA GLU A 414 6.77 27.42 29.08
C GLU A 414 8.10 27.46 28.30
N ASN A 415 8.31 28.50 27.51
CA ASN A 415 9.50 28.64 26.65
C ASN A 415 9.68 27.50 25.62
N VAL A 416 8.61 26.76 25.30
CA VAL A 416 8.57 25.84 24.15
C VAL A 416 7.85 26.53 22.99
N GLN A 417 8.49 26.62 21.83
CA GLN A 417 7.85 27.15 20.63
C GLN A 417 6.98 26.06 20.00
N ASN A 418 5.69 26.06 20.31
CA ASN A 418 4.72 25.17 19.67
C ASN A 418 4.29 25.73 18.30
N HIS A 419 4.39 24.91 17.26
CA HIS A 419 3.97 25.23 15.89
C HIS A 419 2.58 24.67 15.56
N GLY A 420 1.96 23.91 16.47
CA GLY A 420 0.69 23.25 16.24
C GLY A 420 0.79 22.15 15.18
N PHE A 421 -0.32 21.90 14.47
CA PHE A 421 -0.32 20.98 13.34
C PHE A 421 0.40 21.58 12.14
N LEU A 422 1.34 20.82 11.57
CA LEU A 422 2.09 21.18 10.38
C LEU A 422 1.79 20.20 9.24
N ASN A 423 1.65 20.72 8.02
CA ASN A 423 1.58 19.89 6.82
C ASN A 423 2.96 19.30 6.45
N SER A 424 3.02 18.45 5.42
CA SER A 424 4.25 17.75 5.03
C SER A 424 5.41 18.68 4.65
N ASP A 425 5.14 19.80 3.99
CA ASP A 425 6.21 20.72 3.57
C ASP A 425 6.71 21.56 4.76
N GLN A 426 5.79 21.97 5.64
CA GLN A 426 6.13 22.70 6.85
C GLN A 426 6.94 21.87 7.84
N ILE A 427 6.59 20.58 8.02
CA ILE A 427 7.37 19.70 8.90
C ILE A 427 8.75 19.42 8.31
N SER A 428 8.87 19.23 6.99
CA SER A 428 10.14 19.10 6.27
C SER A 428 11.06 20.30 6.55
N GLN A 429 10.55 21.52 6.36
CA GLN A 429 11.28 22.76 6.63
C GLN A 429 11.70 22.90 8.11
N LEU A 430 10.84 22.49 9.04
CA LEU A 430 11.17 22.50 10.46
C LEU A 430 12.29 21.50 10.77
N LEU A 431 12.24 20.30 10.18
CA LEU A 431 13.26 19.27 10.34
C LEU A 431 14.61 19.67 9.75
N ASP A 432 14.66 20.37 8.61
CA ASP A 432 15.91 20.91 8.05
C ASP A 432 16.67 21.80 9.04
N SER A 433 15.92 22.60 9.81
CA SER A 433 16.47 23.49 10.83
C SER A 433 16.71 22.81 12.19
N THR A 434 16.24 21.58 12.36
CA THR A 434 16.30 20.84 13.62
C THR A 434 17.68 20.19 13.81
N THR A 435 18.28 20.35 14.99
CA THR A 435 19.53 19.67 15.34
C THR A 435 19.28 18.39 16.12
N ILE A 436 18.34 18.43 17.06
CA ILE A 436 17.99 17.31 17.94
C ILE A 436 16.51 16.98 17.73
N PHE A 437 16.22 15.74 17.35
CA PHE A 437 14.86 15.22 17.42
C PHE A 437 14.73 14.44 18.74
N PHE A 438 13.90 14.92 19.66
CA PHE A 438 13.90 14.46 21.05
C PHE A 438 12.73 13.52 21.33
N GLY A 439 13.00 12.23 21.47
CA GLY A 439 12.01 11.21 21.78
C GLY A 439 11.61 11.19 23.26
N LEU A 440 10.30 11.19 23.53
CA LEU A 440 9.75 11.10 24.89
C LEU A 440 9.47 9.65 25.35
N GLY A 441 9.69 8.67 24.46
CA GLY A 441 9.35 7.26 24.69
C GLY A 441 7.92 6.88 24.28
N PHE A 442 7.14 7.81 23.73
CA PHE A 442 5.88 7.53 23.02
C PHE A 442 5.63 8.64 21.98
N PRO A 443 5.11 8.34 20.78
CA PRO A 443 4.63 7.04 20.28
C PRO A 443 5.77 6.04 20.01
N LEU A 444 5.44 4.75 20.09
CA LEU A 444 6.39 3.66 19.82
C LEU A 444 6.47 3.39 18.31
N GLU A 445 7.69 3.19 17.81
CA GLU A 445 7.97 2.66 16.46
C GLU A 445 7.22 3.42 15.33
N GLY A 446 7.18 4.74 15.43
CA GLY A 446 6.65 5.60 14.38
C GLY A 446 7.70 6.02 13.33
N PRO A 447 7.28 6.58 12.18
CA PRO A 447 8.20 6.93 11.09
C PRO A 447 9.02 8.21 11.32
N ALA A 448 8.52 9.14 12.14
CA ALA A 448 9.08 10.49 12.28
C ALA A 448 10.56 10.54 12.74
N PRO A 449 11.07 9.64 13.61
CA PRO A 449 12.49 9.58 13.92
C PRO A 449 13.38 9.34 12.70
N LEU A 450 12.96 8.47 11.76
CA LEU A 450 13.73 8.23 10.54
C LEU A 450 13.70 9.43 9.60
N GLU A 451 12.55 10.11 9.48
CA GLU A 451 12.45 11.37 8.72
C GLU A 451 13.39 12.42 9.33
N ALA A 452 13.39 12.60 10.65
CA ALA A 452 14.30 13.55 11.29
C ALA A 452 15.79 13.23 11.06
N ILE A 453 16.16 11.94 11.11
CA ILE A 453 17.52 11.49 10.80
C ILE A 453 17.87 11.76 9.34
N ALA A 454 16.94 11.56 8.41
CA ALA A 454 17.13 11.87 6.99
C ALA A 454 17.38 13.37 6.73
N HIS A 455 16.77 14.26 7.53
CA HIS A 455 17.05 15.70 7.55
C HIS A 455 18.33 16.08 8.32
N GLY A 456 19.07 15.09 8.81
CA GLY A 456 20.35 15.27 9.49
C GLY A 456 20.25 15.70 10.96
N ALA A 457 19.09 15.51 11.60
CA ALA A 457 18.95 15.68 13.03
C ALA A 457 19.46 14.43 13.78
N VAL A 458 19.99 14.63 14.98
CA VAL A 458 20.32 13.54 15.90
C VAL A 458 19.05 13.14 16.66
N PHE A 459 18.64 11.88 16.56
CA PHE A 459 17.53 11.36 17.34
C PHE A 459 17.98 10.93 18.74
N ILE A 460 17.44 11.55 19.77
CA ILE A 460 17.61 11.12 21.16
C ILE A 460 16.49 10.13 21.47
N ASN A 461 16.84 8.84 21.47
CA ASN A 461 15.89 7.77 21.74
C ASN A 461 15.80 7.45 23.24
N ALA A 462 14.58 7.40 23.77
CA ALA A 462 14.35 7.19 25.20
C ALA A 462 14.49 5.71 25.56
N LYS A 463 15.57 5.34 26.25
CA LYS A 463 15.74 3.96 26.73
C LYS A 463 14.77 3.63 27.86
N PHE A 464 14.05 2.51 27.76
CA PHE A 464 13.23 2.01 28.85
C PHE A 464 14.07 1.19 29.83
N ARG A 465 13.95 1.49 31.13
CA ARG A 465 14.64 0.74 32.19
C ARG A 465 14.20 -0.72 32.21
N GLU A 466 12.89 -0.94 32.11
CA GLU A 466 12.29 -2.25 31.85
C GLU A 466 11.70 -2.22 30.44
N PRO A 467 12.04 -3.18 29.57
CA PRO A 467 11.45 -3.28 28.24
C PRO A 467 9.92 -3.27 28.29
N LYS A 468 9.29 -2.46 27.43
CA LYS A 468 7.83 -2.38 27.34
C LYS A 468 7.31 -3.55 26.52
N SER A 469 6.38 -4.30 27.08
CA SER A 469 5.72 -5.40 26.39
C SER A 469 4.25 -5.41 26.71
N ARG A 470 3.52 -6.35 26.12
CA ARG A 470 2.10 -6.55 26.44
C ARG A 470 1.83 -6.89 27.91
N ARG A 471 2.85 -7.30 28.68
CA ARG A 471 2.72 -7.68 30.09
C ARG A 471 2.70 -6.47 31.03
N ASN A 472 3.41 -5.40 30.67
CA ASN A 472 3.64 -4.25 31.55
C ASN A 472 3.23 -2.89 30.93
N TYR A 473 2.86 -2.82 29.65
CA TYR A 473 2.51 -1.55 28.99
C TYR A 473 1.14 -1.59 28.32
N ARG A 474 0.23 -0.70 28.75
CA ARG A 474 -1.19 -0.70 28.36
C ARG A 474 -1.42 -0.62 26.85
N PHE A 475 -0.61 0.16 26.13
CA PHE A 475 -0.70 0.29 24.67
C PHE A 475 -0.41 -1.03 23.93
N LEU A 476 0.46 -1.89 24.49
CA LEU A 476 0.83 -3.18 23.89
C LEU A 476 -0.05 -4.33 24.40
N ALA A 477 -0.86 -4.12 25.45
CA ALA A 477 -1.52 -5.19 26.21
C ALA A 477 -2.33 -6.18 25.35
N GLU A 478 -2.99 -5.69 24.32
CA GLU A 478 -3.86 -6.48 23.45
C GLU A 478 -3.17 -6.97 22.17
N LYS A 479 -1.95 -6.50 21.87
CA LYS A 479 -1.26 -6.82 20.63
C LYS A 479 -0.87 -8.32 20.57
N PRO A 480 -0.90 -8.94 19.38
CA PRO A 480 -0.68 -10.37 19.21
C PRO A 480 0.82 -10.73 19.16
N THR A 481 1.63 -10.19 20.08
CA THR A 481 3.07 -10.43 20.13
C THR A 481 3.56 -10.41 21.58
N LEU A 482 4.53 -11.29 21.89
CA LEU A 482 5.25 -11.29 23.18
C LEU A 482 6.49 -10.38 23.17
N ARG A 483 6.76 -9.69 22.06
CA ARG A 483 7.93 -8.84 21.88
C ARG A 483 8.02 -7.75 22.95
N GLU A 484 9.25 -7.46 23.32
CA GLU A 484 9.61 -6.39 24.25
C GLU A 484 10.33 -5.27 23.51
N VAL A 485 9.96 -4.03 23.81
CA VAL A 485 10.50 -2.80 23.22
C VAL A 485 11.47 -2.20 24.23
N SER A 486 12.75 -2.09 23.88
CA SER A 486 13.79 -1.60 24.79
C SER A 486 13.99 -0.08 24.79
N ALA A 487 13.61 0.61 23.72
CA ALA A 487 13.74 2.06 23.55
C ALA A 487 12.73 2.58 22.53
#